data_AF-A0A3C1DP13-F1
#
_entry.id   AF-A0A3C1DP13-F1
#
_cell.length_a   1.000
_cell.length_b   1.000
_cell.length_c   1.000
_cell.angle_alpha   90.00
_cell.angle_beta   90.00
_cell.angle_gamma   90.00
#
_symmetry.space_group_name_H-M   'P 1'
#
loop_
_entity.id
_entity.type
_entity.pdbx_description
1 polymer ?
#
loop_
_entity_poly.entity_id
_entity_poly.type
_entity_poly.pdbx_seq_one_letter_code
_entity_poly.pdbx_strand_id
1 'polypeptide(L)'
;MSQIDPVTTSNQTAPRGLWWVSPAGAVAFVVIPTILLAAYISDAAFRSSWGTPKYFTGAFTILLLQGAGIFMATSGIPLWRTDRKPELSPWPGLSKQTVDRLVAASNVLFWATMFGYAAFGVVGILRGARPAMFLDVLISQNNLSGDLKTLFAPVSGVTTLTQVGVAYVVLAVVVLLHRKQPKLKRRIGILIGLALARAFFLTERLAILEVVIPIVVLLAVVWAGHPRYGVRAAIRWAPVVLVPAAIAVFAVFEYSRSWNFYQAKTGGSFVDFAIDRFAGYYATAYNNGSIAMDYEAIPGRLPLRTLEAFWSAPVIDQLNLYDRLSPGGDGNFQELLVQYGNPEFNNPSGMFDPFVDYGHLGGLIWFAVAGLILGLIYRYFTGGATWAVLIYPILVTGLFELPRYMYWTQGRVLPAIVALLAVAWYAARSPDHDKDLVEKEHSLTAPVRGDP
;
A
#
# COMPACT_ATOMS: atom_id res chain seq x y z
N MET A 1 13.79 -26.37 19.13
CA MET A 1 12.55 -27.04 19.58
C MET A 1 11.53 -25.98 19.97
N SER A 2 10.53 -25.77 19.12
CA SER A 2 9.29 -25.04 19.43
C SER A 2 8.27 -25.58 18.44
N GLN A 3 7.49 -26.55 18.91
CA GLN A 3 6.45 -27.21 18.15
C GLN A 3 5.36 -26.17 17.83
N ILE A 4 5.18 -25.88 16.55
CA ILE A 4 3.94 -25.30 16.06
C ILE A 4 2.99 -26.50 15.90
N ASP A 5 2.30 -26.86 16.97
CA ASP A 5 1.28 -27.90 16.96
C ASP A 5 0.16 -27.53 15.97
N PRO A 6 -0.43 -28.53 15.28
CA PRO A 6 -1.65 -28.32 14.52
C PRO A 6 -2.75 -27.93 15.52
N VAL A 7 -3.30 -26.73 15.30
CA VAL A 7 -4.34 -26.12 16.13
C VAL A 7 -5.47 -27.11 16.37
N THR A 8 -5.57 -27.61 17.60
CA THR A 8 -6.72 -28.36 18.10
C THR A 8 -7.93 -27.45 18.13
N THR A 9 -9.07 -28.01 17.70
CA THR A 9 -10.41 -27.43 17.59
C THR A 9 -10.90 -26.88 18.93
N SER A 10 -10.51 -25.66 19.27
CA SER A 10 -11.12 -24.86 20.32
C SER A 10 -11.77 -23.65 19.67
N ASN A 11 -13.03 -23.39 20.04
CA ASN A 11 -13.91 -22.32 19.54
C ASN A 11 -13.14 -21.02 19.29
N GLN A 12 -12.71 -20.80 18.05
CA GLN A 12 -12.09 -19.55 17.64
C GLN A 12 -13.21 -18.54 17.44
N THR A 13 -13.42 -17.68 18.43
CA THR A 13 -14.24 -16.49 18.24
C THR A 13 -13.64 -15.66 17.11
N ALA A 14 -14.44 -15.36 16.08
CA ALA A 14 -14.06 -14.51 14.95
C ALA A 14 -13.24 -13.30 15.41
N PRO A 15 -12.15 -12.92 14.72
CA PRO A 15 -11.31 -11.81 15.13
C PRO A 15 -12.16 -10.53 15.20
N ARG A 16 -12.34 -10.01 16.42
CA ARG A 16 -12.81 -8.65 16.62
C ARG A 16 -11.85 -7.74 15.86
N GLY A 17 -12.37 -7.02 14.86
CA GLY A 17 -11.57 -6.16 14.00
C GLY A 17 -10.56 -5.33 14.81
N LEU A 18 -9.29 -5.39 14.43
CA LEU A 18 -8.23 -4.61 15.07
C LEU A 18 -8.44 -3.13 14.74
N TRP A 19 -8.46 -2.28 15.78
CA TRP A 19 -8.77 -0.86 15.62
C TRP A 19 -7.83 -0.17 14.62
N TRP A 20 -6.51 -0.41 14.73
CA TRP A 20 -5.50 0.17 13.86
C TRP A 20 -5.46 -0.42 12.44
N VAL A 21 -6.14 -1.54 12.21
CA VAL A 21 -6.31 -2.15 10.88
C VAL A 21 -7.60 -1.67 10.21
N SER A 22 -8.59 -1.26 10.99
CA SER A 22 -9.84 -0.70 10.43
C SER A 22 -9.56 0.62 9.68
N PRO A 23 -10.31 0.96 8.63
CA PRO A 23 -10.06 2.18 7.86
C PRO A 23 -10.12 3.43 8.75
N ALA A 24 -11.15 3.54 9.59
CA ALA A 24 -11.30 4.67 10.49
C ALA A 24 -10.17 4.76 11.52
N GLY A 25 -9.80 3.63 12.14
CA GLY A 25 -8.76 3.63 13.16
C GLY A 25 -7.35 3.83 12.59
N ALA A 26 -7.07 3.38 11.36
CA ALA A 26 -5.81 3.67 10.67
C ALA A 26 -5.66 5.17 10.36
N VAL A 27 -6.72 5.80 9.85
CA VAL A 27 -6.76 7.26 9.61
C VAL A 27 -6.64 8.04 10.93
N ALA A 28 -7.38 7.66 11.97
CA ALA A 28 -7.26 8.26 13.29
C ALA A 28 -5.86 8.13 13.88
N PHE A 29 -5.16 7.02 13.60
CA PHE A 29 -3.84 6.74 14.14
C PHE A 29 -2.70 7.45 13.40
N VAL A 30 -2.77 7.54 12.07
CA VAL A 30 -1.66 8.04 11.25
C VAL A 30 -1.94 9.42 10.67
N VAL A 31 -3.11 9.61 10.10
CA VAL A 31 -3.44 10.83 9.34
C VAL A 31 -3.68 12.00 10.30
N ILE A 32 -4.54 11.84 11.30
CA ILE A 32 -4.88 12.93 12.22
C ILE A 32 -3.62 13.45 12.96
N PRO A 33 -2.77 12.60 13.57
CA PRO A 33 -1.59 13.11 14.28
C PRO A 33 -0.58 13.79 13.36
N THR A 34 -0.43 13.33 12.11
CA THR A 34 0.50 13.96 11.17
C THR A 34 -0.02 15.29 10.61
N ILE A 35 -1.34 15.44 10.43
CA ILE A 35 -1.97 16.75 10.14
C ILE A 35 -1.68 17.73 11.27
N LEU A 36 -1.92 17.31 12.51
CA LEU A 36 -1.71 18.16 13.69
C LEU A 36 -0.23 18.51 13.89
N LEU A 37 0.68 17.57 13.63
CA LEU A 37 2.12 17.82 13.64
C LEU A 37 2.50 18.92 12.63
N ALA A 38 2.05 18.82 11.38
CA ALA A 38 2.33 19.83 10.36
C ALA A 38 1.71 21.19 10.69
N ALA A 39 0.52 21.20 11.29
CA ALA A 39 -0.14 22.41 11.76
C ALA A 39 0.66 23.09 12.88
N TYR A 40 1.23 22.30 13.80
CA TYR A 40 1.97 22.79 14.97
C TYR A 40 3.35 23.38 14.64
N ILE A 41 4.07 22.81 13.67
CA ILE A 41 5.42 23.28 13.30
C ILE A 41 5.36 24.70 12.71
N SER A 42 6.18 25.64 13.20
CA SER A 42 6.15 27.05 12.76
C SER A 42 6.81 27.26 11.39
N ASP A 43 6.52 28.39 10.72
CA ASP A 43 7.19 28.79 9.47
C ASP A 43 8.71 28.91 9.64
N ALA A 44 9.16 29.46 10.77
CA ALA A 44 10.58 29.55 11.09
C ALA A 44 11.27 28.18 11.11
N ALA A 45 10.60 27.17 11.68
CA ALA A 45 11.10 25.79 11.71
C ALA A 45 11.13 25.15 10.31
N PHE A 46 10.11 25.38 9.48
CA PHE A 46 10.11 24.92 8.08
C PHE A 46 11.30 25.48 7.29
N ARG A 47 11.60 26.77 7.48
CA ARG A 47 12.73 27.44 6.82
C ARG A 47 14.08 26.95 7.35
N SER A 48 14.22 26.80 8.67
CA SER A 48 15.48 26.38 9.28
C SER A 48 15.82 24.91 9.01
N SER A 49 14.82 24.02 9.12
CA SER A 49 15.04 22.57 8.99
C SER A 49 15.01 22.11 7.53
N TRP A 50 14.12 22.66 6.71
CA TRP A 50 13.85 22.13 5.37
C TRP A 50 13.97 23.16 4.25
N GLY A 51 14.42 24.39 4.55
CA GLY A 51 14.76 25.39 3.54
C GLY A 51 13.56 25.87 2.70
N THR A 52 12.34 25.74 3.20
CA THR A 52 11.12 26.09 2.47
C THR A 52 10.17 26.88 3.37
N PRO A 53 9.40 27.86 2.85
CA PRO A 53 8.33 28.51 3.61
C PRO A 53 7.15 27.55 3.88
N LYS A 54 6.42 27.83 4.96
CA LYS A 54 5.20 27.11 5.32
C LYS A 54 3.99 27.72 4.61
N TYR A 55 3.43 26.97 3.66
CA TYR A 55 2.13 27.20 3.01
C TYR A 55 0.98 26.48 3.72
N PHE A 56 1.25 25.46 4.52
CA PHE A 56 0.20 24.72 5.23
C PHE A 56 -0.46 25.58 6.32
N THR A 57 -1.64 26.13 6.04
CA THR A 57 -2.38 27.04 6.93
C THR A 57 -3.41 26.34 7.83
N GLY A 58 -3.99 27.09 8.76
CA GLY A 58 -5.12 26.63 9.57
C GLY A 58 -6.36 26.26 8.73
N ALA A 59 -6.59 26.97 7.62
CA ALA A 59 -7.69 26.66 6.70
C ALA A 59 -7.50 25.28 6.06
N PHE A 60 -6.28 24.98 5.59
CA PHE A 60 -5.94 23.65 5.08
C PHE A 60 -6.00 22.58 6.17
N THR A 61 -5.60 22.89 7.40
CA THR A 61 -5.74 21.97 8.54
C THR A 61 -7.21 21.56 8.72
N ILE A 62 -8.14 22.53 8.74
CA ILE A 62 -9.57 22.25 8.86
C ILE A 62 -10.08 21.44 7.65
N LEU A 63 -9.69 21.80 6.43
CA LEU A 63 -10.07 21.10 5.20
C LEU A 63 -9.69 19.60 5.27
N LEU A 64 -8.45 19.29 5.64
CA LEU A 64 -7.98 17.92 5.73
C LEU A 64 -8.64 17.15 6.88
N LEU A 65 -8.91 17.81 8.01
CA LEU A 65 -9.66 17.20 9.12
C LEU A 65 -11.11 16.90 8.73
N GLN A 66 -11.75 17.73 7.90
CA GLN A 66 -13.07 17.44 7.33
C GLN A 66 -13.01 16.20 6.42
N GLY A 67 -12.04 16.13 5.51
CA GLY A 67 -11.85 14.96 4.64
C GLY A 67 -11.63 13.68 5.43
N ALA A 68 -10.72 13.71 6.41
CA ALA A 68 -10.46 12.58 7.30
C ALA A 68 -11.70 12.20 8.14
N GLY A 69 -12.40 13.19 8.69
CA GLY A 69 -13.63 12.99 9.47
C GLY A 69 -14.74 12.30 8.66
N ILE A 70 -14.99 12.79 7.43
CA ILE A 70 -15.96 12.19 6.51
C ILE A 70 -15.55 10.76 6.15
N PHE A 71 -14.30 10.53 5.79
CA PHE A 71 -13.79 9.18 5.49
C PHE A 71 -14.00 8.21 6.67
N MET A 72 -13.67 8.65 7.89
CA MET A 72 -13.86 7.84 9.10
C MET A 72 -15.34 7.55 9.34
N ALA A 73 -16.22 8.54 9.19
CA ALA A 73 -17.65 8.37 9.36
C ALA A 73 -18.23 7.39 8.33
N THR A 74 -17.91 7.55 7.05
CA THR A 74 -18.48 6.70 5.99
C THR A 74 -17.91 5.28 6.00
N SER A 75 -16.65 5.09 6.40
CA SER A 75 -16.07 3.75 6.59
C SER A 75 -16.66 2.98 7.77
N GLY A 76 -17.28 3.68 8.73
CA GLY A 76 -18.04 3.08 9.82
C GLY A 76 -19.43 2.56 9.42
N ILE A 77 -20.07 3.17 8.41
CA ILE A 77 -21.45 2.83 7.99
C ILE A 77 -21.64 1.33 7.70
N PRO A 78 -20.77 0.66 6.93
CA PRO A 78 -20.91 -0.78 6.64
C PRO A 78 -20.86 -1.68 7.87
N LEU A 79 -20.26 -1.20 8.97
CA LEU A 79 -20.04 -1.96 10.20
C LEU A 79 -21.24 -1.88 11.17
N TRP A 80 -22.09 -0.86 11.05
CA TRP A 80 -23.22 -0.62 11.96
C TRP A 80 -24.41 -1.57 11.74
N ARG A 81 -24.62 -2.10 10.53
CA ARG A 81 -25.84 -2.84 10.14
C ARG A 81 -25.66 -4.36 10.06
N THR A 82 -24.99 -5.00 11.02
CA THR A 82 -24.78 -6.45 10.92
C THR A 82 -24.99 -7.21 12.21
N ASP A 83 -26.02 -8.06 12.21
CA ASP A 83 -26.10 -9.27 13.01
C ASP A 83 -24.99 -10.22 12.55
N ARG A 84 -23.84 -10.15 13.23
CA ARG A 84 -22.75 -11.09 12.99
C ARG A 84 -23.13 -12.44 13.57
N LYS A 85 -23.51 -13.38 12.70
CA LYS A 85 -23.55 -14.79 13.09
C LYS A 85 -22.12 -15.21 13.43
N PRO A 86 -21.87 -15.80 14.61
CA PRO A 86 -20.55 -16.33 14.93
C PRO A 86 -20.21 -17.43 13.92
N GLU A 87 -19.18 -17.20 13.10
CA GLU A 87 -18.63 -18.26 12.26
C GLU A 87 -17.88 -19.26 13.12
N LEU A 88 -18.21 -20.55 12.94
CA LEU A 88 -17.58 -21.67 13.65
C LEU A 88 -16.17 -22.01 13.08
N SER A 89 -15.81 -21.42 11.93
CA SER A 89 -14.54 -21.71 11.24
C SER A 89 -13.45 -20.70 11.65
N PRO A 90 -12.18 -21.15 11.80
CA PRO A 90 -11.05 -20.24 11.95
C PRO A 90 -10.95 -19.30 10.75
N TRP A 91 -10.76 -17.99 10.99
CA TRP A 91 -10.57 -17.01 9.91
C TRP A 91 -9.30 -17.35 9.10
N PRO A 92 -9.31 -17.22 7.76
CA PRO A 92 -10.41 -16.80 6.88
C PRO A 92 -11.31 -17.94 6.37
N GLY A 93 -11.22 -19.16 6.91
CA GLY A 93 -12.18 -20.23 6.63
C GLY A 93 -12.15 -20.78 5.21
N LEU A 94 -10.97 -20.81 4.57
CA LEU A 94 -10.86 -21.25 3.16
C LEU A 94 -11.02 -22.76 3.01
N SER A 95 -11.75 -23.17 1.96
CA SER A 95 -11.84 -24.58 1.57
C SER A 95 -10.49 -25.13 1.08
N LYS A 96 -10.28 -26.45 1.18
CA LYS A 96 -9.06 -27.11 0.66
C LYS A 96 -8.85 -26.84 -0.83
N GLN A 97 -9.91 -26.92 -1.63
CA GLN A 97 -9.87 -26.66 -3.07
C GLN A 97 -9.44 -25.21 -3.37
N THR A 98 -9.99 -24.24 -2.62
CA THR A 98 -9.60 -22.83 -2.73
C THR A 98 -8.10 -22.69 -2.45
N VAL A 99 -7.59 -23.28 -1.36
CA VAL A 99 -6.16 -23.22 -1.00
C VAL A 99 -5.27 -23.83 -2.09
N ASP A 100 -5.64 -24.97 -2.68
CA ASP A 100 -4.86 -25.60 -3.76
C ASP A 100 -4.77 -24.70 -5.01
N ARG A 101 -5.85 -23.97 -5.33
CA ARG A 101 -5.85 -22.97 -6.41
C ARG A 101 -5.00 -21.76 -6.09
N LEU A 102 -5.03 -21.28 -4.85
CA LEU A 102 -4.15 -20.19 -4.42
C LEU A 102 -2.67 -20.60 -4.52
N VAL A 103 -2.34 -21.87 -4.21
CA VAL A 103 -0.99 -22.41 -4.42
C VAL A 103 -0.61 -22.38 -5.91
N ALA A 104 -1.48 -22.86 -6.79
CA ALA A 104 -1.24 -22.84 -8.24
C ALA A 104 -1.03 -21.41 -8.76
N ALA A 105 -1.92 -20.48 -8.39
CA ALA A 105 -1.80 -19.08 -8.76
C ALA A 105 -0.53 -18.43 -8.21
N SER A 106 -0.13 -18.75 -6.97
CA SER A 106 1.11 -18.24 -6.37
C SER A 106 2.35 -18.64 -7.16
N ASN A 107 2.37 -19.81 -7.81
CA ASN A 107 3.49 -20.20 -8.68
C ASN A 107 3.60 -19.28 -9.91
N VAL A 108 2.46 -18.97 -10.53
CA VAL A 108 2.40 -18.08 -11.70
C VAL A 108 2.85 -16.67 -11.32
N LEU A 109 2.30 -16.10 -10.24
CA LEU A 109 2.67 -14.75 -9.81
C LEU A 109 4.14 -14.66 -9.41
N PHE A 110 4.68 -15.68 -8.74
CA PHE A 110 6.10 -15.72 -8.38
C PHE A 110 7.00 -15.66 -9.62
N TRP A 111 6.75 -16.52 -10.60
CA TRP A 111 7.58 -16.57 -11.81
C TRP A 111 7.40 -15.33 -12.70
N ALA A 112 6.19 -14.78 -12.79
CA ALA A 112 5.95 -13.50 -13.44
C ALA A 112 6.76 -12.38 -12.79
N THR A 113 6.81 -12.35 -11.45
CA THR A 113 7.61 -11.38 -10.69
C THR A 113 9.10 -11.57 -10.93
N MET A 114 9.60 -12.83 -10.90
CA MET A 114 11.01 -13.14 -11.16
C MET A 114 11.42 -12.76 -12.57
N PHE A 115 10.55 -13.02 -13.56
CA PHE A 115 10.77 -12.58 -14.92
C PHE A 115 10.82 -11.05 -15.02
N GLY A 116 9.91 -10.33 -14.33
CA GLY A 116 9.95 -8.87 -14.23
C GLY A 116 11.28 -8.35 -13.68
N TYR A 117 11.77 -8.92 -12.58
CA TYR A 117 13.06 -8.54 -12.01
C TYR A 117 14.25 -8.89 -12.92
N ALA A 118 14.21 -10.04 -13.60
CA ALA A 118 15.25 -10.44 -14.54
C ALA A 118 15.30 -9.49 -15.75
N ALA A 119 14.14 -9.20 -16.37
CA ALA A 119 14.03 -8.24 -17.46
C ALA A 119 14.49 -6.84 -17.05
N PHE A 120 14.11 -6.39 -15.85
CA PHE A 120 14.55 -5.11 -15.30
C PHE A 120 16.07 -5.07 -15.08
N GLY A 121 16.67 -6.16 -14.61
CA GLY A 121 18.12 -6.32 -14.51
C GLY A 121 18.82 -6.23 -15.87
N VAL A 122 18.30 -6.92 -16.88
CA VAL A 122 18.83 -6.88 -18.26
C VAL A 122 18.74 -5.46 -18.82
N VAL A 123 17.61 -4.77 -18.65
CA VAL A 123 17.45 -3.37 -19.07
C VAL A 123 18.50 -2.47 -18.41
N GLY A 124 18.72 -2.63 -17.10
CA GLY A 124 19.76 -1.87 -16.40
C GLY A 124 21.16 -2.11 -16.98
N ILE A 125 21.51 -3.37 -17.27
CA ILE A 125 22.81 -3.73 -17.89
C ILE A 125 22.93 -3.11 -19.29
N LEU A 126 21.87 -3.20 -20.11
CA LEU A 126 21.85 -2.63 -21.45
C LEU A 126 21.96 -1.09 -21.43
N ARG A 127 21.46 -0.44 -20.38
CA ARG A 127 21.61 1.00 -20.16
C ARG A 127 22.98 1.39 -19.58
N GLY A 128 23.83 0.42 -19.27
CA GLY A 128 25.21 0.64 -18.83
C GLY A 128 25.47 0.41 -17.34
N ALA A 129 24.54 -0.21 -16.60
CA ALA A 129 24.80 -0.59 -15.20
C ALA A 129 25.95 -1.60 -15.10
N ARG A 130 27.01 -1.24 -14.36
CA ARG A 130 28.19 -2.09 -14.14
C ARG A 130 28.21 -2.59 -12.69
N PRO A 131 28.72 -3.81 -12.41
CA PRO A 131 28.87 -4.30 -11.03
C PRO A 131 29.63 -3.36 -10.10
N ALA A 132 30.62 -2.64 -10.63
CA ALA A 132 31.38 -1.63 -9.90
C ALA A 132 30.47 -0.55 -9.29
N MET A 133 29.42 -0.11 -9.99
CA MET A 133 28.50 0.93 -9.50
C MET A 133 27.73 0.48 -8.24
N PHE A 134 27.40 -0.81 -8.14
CA PHE A 134 26.75 -1.37 -6.94
C PHE A 134 27.73 -1.46 -5.76
N LEU A 135 29.00 -1.78 -6.06
CA LEU A 135 30.07 -1.81 -5.07
C LEU A 135 30.40 -0.41 -4.56
N ASP A 136 30.41 0.58 -5.46
CA ASP A 136 30.62 1.98 -5.13
C ASP A 136 29.50 2.50 -4.23
N VAL A 137 28.25 2.15 -4.51
CA VAL A 137 27.13 2.47 -3.61
C VAL A 137 27.31 1.84 -2.22
N LEU A 138 27.81 0.60 -2.15
CA LEU A 138 27.99 -0.10 -0.88
C LEU A 138 29.18 0.46 -0.06
N ILE A 139 30.28 0.82 -0.74
CA ILE A 139 31.54 1.27 -0.12
C ILE A 139 31.52 2.79 0.14
N SER A 140 31.19 3.58 -0.88
CA SER A 140 31.21 5.04 -0.77
C SER A 140 29.94 5.60 -0.13
N GLN A 141 28.85 4.80 -0.06
CA GLN A 141 27.54 5.22 0.46
C GLN A 141 27.00 6.52 -0.16
N ASN A 142 27.56 6.96 -1.30
CA ASN A 142 27.13 8.12 -2.05
C ASN A 142 25.90 7.79 -2.91
N ASN A 143 24.82 7.38 -2.24
CA ASN A 143 23.50 7.13 -2.84
C ASN A 143 22.75 8.41 -3.26
N LEU A 144 23.47 9.53 -3.33
CA LEU A 144 22.94 10.84 -3.73
C LEU A 144 23.05 11.09 -5.24
N SER A 145 23.99 10.47 -5.95
CA SER A 145 24.25 10.84 -7.35
C SER A 145 23.10 10.47 -8.31
N GLY A 146 22.17 9.60 -7.90
CA GLY A 146 20.98 9.28 -8.69
C GLY A 146 21.26 8.48 -9.96
N ASP A 147 22.53 8.21 -10.30
CA ASP A 147 22.93 7.56 -11.54
C ASP A 147 22.29 6.19 -11.70
N LEU A 148 22.35 5.32 -10.67
CA LEU A 148 21.66 4.02 -10.70
C LEU A 148 20.14 4.18 -10.85
N LYS A 149 19.54 5.19 -10.22
CA LYS A 149 18.10 5.44 -10.36
C LYS A 149 17.72 5.81 -11.79
N THR A 150 18.56 6.57 -12.50
CA THR A 150 18.32 6.91 -13.91
C THR A 150 18.51 5.71 -14.83
N LEU A 151 19.54 4.90 -14.61
CA LEU A 151 19.79 3.66 -15.37
C LEU A 151 18.65 2.66 -15.22
N PHE A 152 18.11 2.54 -14.01
CA PHE A 152 16.96 1.70 -13.69
C PHE A 152 15.64 2.47 -13.72
N ALA A 153 15.55 3.54 -14.52
CA ALA A 153 14.29 4.25 -14.71
C ALA A 153 13.19 3.27 -15.17
N PRO A 154 11.95 3.38 -14.64
CA PRO A 154 10.87 2.45 -14.95
C PRO A 154 10.66 2.25 -16.45
N VAL A 155 10.50 0.99 -16.84
CA VAL A 155 10.04 0.62 -18.18
C VAL A 155 8.62 0.10 -18.07
N SER A 156 7.68 0.81 -18.70
CA SER A 156 6.27 0.43 -18.74
C SER A 156 6.11 -1.03 -19.19
N GLY A 157 5.32 -1.80 -18.45
CA GLY A 157 5.16 -3.25 -18.65
C GLY A 157 6.18 -4.11 -17.88
N VAL A 158 7.47 -3.78 -17.87
CA VAL A 158 8.48 -4.55 -17.11
C VAL A 158 8.35 -4.30 -15.61
N THR A 159 8.23 -3.04 -15.21
CA THR A 159 8.00 -2.67 -13.81
C THR A 159 6.61 -3.09 -13.33
N THR A 160 5.63 -3.18 -14.22
CA THR A 160 4.31 -3.75 -13.93
C THR A 160 4.43 -5.17 -13.36
N LEU A 161 5.30 -6.01 -13.95
CA LEU A 161 5.50 -7.39 -13.51
C LEU A 161 6.20 -7.49 -12.15
N THR A 162 7.09 -6.55 -11.81
CA THR A 162 7.70 -6.54 -10.47
C THR A 162 6.66 -6.19 -9.40
N GLN A 163 5.66 -5.37 -9.72
CA GLN A 163 4.57 -5.02 -8.80
C GLN A 163 3.60 -6.16 -8.51
N VAL A 164 3.47 -7.15 -9.40
CA VAL A 164 2.72 -8.39 -9.12
C VAL A 164 3.34 -9.18 -7.95
N GLY A 165 4.60 -8.90 -7.59
CA GLY A 165 5.25 -9.46 -6.41
C GLY A 165 4.50 -9.18 -5.10
N VAL A 166 3.85 -8.01 -5.01
CA VAL A 166 3.02 -7.64 -3.85
C VAL A 166 1.83 -8.58 -3.72
N ALA A 167 1.16 -8.89 -4.85
CA ALA A 167 0.06 -9.85 -4.90
C ALA A 167 0.52 -11.27 -4.51
N TYR A 168 1.70 -11.70 -4.97
CA TYR A 168 2.27 -12.98 -4.56
C TYR A 168 2.45 -13.07 -3.05
N VAL A 169 2.98 -12.03 -2.40
CA VAL A 169 3.24 -12.04 -0.96
C VAL A 169 1.96 -12.26 -0.19
N VAL A 170 0.87 -11.56 -0.54
CA VAL A 170 -0.43 -11.75 0.10
C VAL A 170 -0.92 -13.19 -0.06
N LEU A 171 -0.90 -13.74 -1.27
CA LEU A 171 -1.32 -15.12 -1.52
C LEU A 171 -0.48 -16.12 -0.71
N ALA A 172 0.85 -15.96 -0.74
CA ALA A 172 1.76 -16.88 -0.08
C ALA A 172 1.55 -16.87 1.44
N VAL A 173 1.32 -15.70 2.05
CA VAL A 173 0.98 -15.60 3.48
C VAL A 173 -0.36 -16.27 3.77
N VAL A 174 -1.41 -15.97 3.00
CA VAL A 174 -2.74 -16.58 3.18
C VAL A 174 -2.68 -18.11 3.08
N VAL A 175 -1.92 -18.65 2.13
CA VAL A 175 -1.69 -20.10 2.03
C VAL A 175 -0.93 -20.62 3.24
N LEU A 176 0.14 -19.93 3.68
CA LEU A 176 0.94 -20.33 4.85
C LEU A 176 0.16 -20.33 6.17
N LEU A 177 -0.89 -19.50 6.28
CA LEU A 177 -1.80 -19.51 7.42
C LEU A 177 -2.61 -20.83 7.52
N HIS A 178 -2.85 -21.52 6.39
CA HIS A 178 -3.61 -22.77 6.36
C HIS A 178 -2.71 -24.00 6.24
N ARG A 179 -1.61 -23.89 5.50
CA ARG A 179 -0.76 -25.02 5.13
C ARG A 179 0.71 -24.67 5.20
N LYS A 180 1.45 -25.40 6.02
CA LYS A 180 2.92 -25.26 6.08
C LYS A 180 3.52 -25.67 4.73
N GLN A 181 4.13 -24.71 4.04
CA GLN A 181 4.87 -24.95 2.80
C GLN A 181 6.23 -24.22 2.84
N PRO A 182 7.34 -24.93 3.12
CA PRO A 182 8.66 -24.29 3.27
C PRO A 182 9.12 -23.59 1.99
N LYS A 183 8.72 -24.09 0.81
CA LYS A 183 9.01 -23.47 -0.49
C LYS A 183 8.45 -22.04 -0.57
N LEU A 184 7.23 -21.79 -0.08
CA LEU A 184 6.62 -20.45 -0.07
C LEU A 184 7.37 -19.50 0.87
N LYS A 185 7.80 -19.97 2.04
CA LYS A 185 8.63 -19.18 2.97
C LYS A 185 9.93 -18.72 2.32
N ARG A 186 10.63 -19.63 1.63
CA ARG A 186 11.86 -19.29 0.89
C ARG A 186 11.61 -18.21 -0.17
N ARG A 187 10.53 -18.35 -0.93
CA ARG A 187 10.16 -17.40 -1.99
C ARG A 187 9.75 -16.03 -1.45
N ILE A 188 9.03 -15.97 -0.32
CA ILE A 188 8.78 -14.70 0.39
C ILE A 188 10.11 -14.06 0.80
N GLY A 189 11.04 -14.84 1.36
CA GLY A 189 12.38 -14.36 1.71
C GLY A 189 13.14 -13.77 0.52
N ILE A 190 13.07 -14.41 -0.65
CA ILE A 190 13.65 -13.89 -1.90
C ILE A 190 13.05 -12.53 -2.26
N LEU A 191 11.72 -12.41 -2.23
CA LEU A 191 11.06 -11.14 -2.58
C LEU A 191 11.33 -10.02 -1.56
N ILE A 192 11.40 -10.35 -0.27
CA ILE A 192 11.83 -9.38 0.75
C ILE A 192 13.26 -8.91 0.45
N GLY A 193 14.17 -9.83 0.10
CA GLY A 193 15.53 -9.48 -0.32
C GLY A 193 15.56 -8.57 -1.55
N LEU A 194 14.73 -8.85 -2.55
CA LEU A 194 14.60 -8.01 -3.76
C LEU A 194 13.98 -6.64 -3.46
N ALA A 195 12.98 -6.57 -2.57
CA ALA A 195 12.40 -5.31 -2.12
C ALA A 195 13.39 -4.46 -1.32
N LEU A 196 14.21 -5.09 -0.47
CA LEU A 196 15.31 -4.43 0.25
C LEU A 196 16.36 -3.90 -0.72
N ALA A 197 16.79 -4.71 -1.70
CA ALA A 197 17.72 -4.28 -2.73
C ALA A 197 17.15 -3.09 -3.54
N ARG A 198 15.87 -3.15 -3.91
CA ARG A 198 15.18 -2.06 -4.62
C ARG A 198 15.11 -0.78 -3.78
N ALA A 199 14.77 -0.90 -2.50
CA ALA A 199 14.72 0.27 -1.61
C ALA A 199 16.10 0.89 -1.36
N PHE A 200 17.15 0.05 -1.26
CA PHE A 200 18.51 0.51 -1.01
C PHE A 200 19.18 1.09 -2.26
N PHE A 201 19.24 0.33 -3.36
CA PHE A 201 19.95 0.74 -4.57
C PHE A 201 19.17 1.72 -5.44
N LEU A 202 17.83 1.62 -5.46
CA LEU A 202 16.98 2.46 -6.32
C LEU A 202 16.22 3.53 -5.53
N THR A 203 16.44 3.62 -4.21
CA THR A 203 15.82 4.59 -3.31
C THR A 203 14.28 4.51 -3.22
N GLU A 204 13.70 3.38 -3.65
CA GLU A 204 12.25 3.16 -3.65
C GLU A 204 11.76 2.55 -2.33
N ARG A 205 11.69 3.38 -1.28
CA ARG A 205 11.36 2.95 0.09
C ARG A 205 9.97 2.30 0.21
N LEU A 206 9.03 2.73 -0.63
CA LEU A 206 7.66 2.20 -0.67
C LEU A 206 7.64 0.69 -0.98
N ALA A 207 8.59 0.17 -1.75
CA ALA A 207 8.63 -1.25 -2.12
C ALA A 207 8.74 -2.21 -0.91
N ILE A 208 9.43 -1.80 0.16
CA ILE A 208 9.47 -2.59 1.40
C ILE A 208 8.11 -2.54 2.09
N LEU A 209 7.50 -1.36 2.18
CA LEU A 209 6.22 -1.16 2.87
C LEU A 209 5.09 -1.95 2.18
N GLU A 210 5.08 -1.96 0.84
CA GLU A 210 4.16 -2.75 0.02
C GLU A 210 4.22 -4.26 0.32
N VAL A 211 5.37 -4.77 0.78
CA VAL A 211 5.54 -6.18 1.16
C VAL A 211 5.27 -6.40 2.64
N VAL A 212 5.82 -5.55 3.52
CA VAL A 212 5.79 -5.75 4.97
C VAL A 212 4.40 -5.48 5.54
N ILE A 213 3.72 -4.41 5.12
CA ILE A 213 2.42 -4.02 5.70
C ILE A 213 1.37 -5.12 5.47
N PRO A 214 1.19 -5.69 4.25
CA PRO A 214 0.23 -6.76 4.04
C PRO A 214 0.52 -8.01 4.89
N ILE A 215 1.80 -8.38 5.05
CA ILE A 215 2.20 -9.50 5.93
C ILE A 215 1.77 -9.21 7.38
N VAL A 216 2.12 -8.02 7.89
CA VAL A 216 1.80 -7.62 9.26
C VAL A 216 0.30 -7.61 9.51
N VAL A 217 -0.50 -7.07 8.58
CA VAL A 217 -1.96 -7.02 8.68
C VAL A 217 -2.56 -8.43 8.77
N LEU A 218 -2.15 -9.33 7.87
CA LEU A 218 -2.66 -10.72 7.85
C LEU A 218 -2.30 -11.47 9.14
N LEU A 219 -1.04 -11.36 9.59
CA LEU A 219 -0.59 -12.02 10.82
C LEU A 219 -1.27 -11.42 12.07
N ALA A 220 -1.42 -10.09 12.11
CA ALA A 220 -2.06 -9.41 13.22
C ALA A 220 -3.51 -9.86 13.39
N VAL A 221 -4.27 -9.98 12.30
CA VAL A 221 -5.68 -10.41 12.36
C VAL A 221 -5.81 -11.86 12.84
N VAL A 222 -4.94 -12.76 12.38
CA VAL A 222 -4.89 -14.15 12.84
C VAL A 222 -4.60 -14.21 14.33
N TRP A 223 -3.55 -13.51 14.77
CA TRP A 223 -3.14 -13.56 16.16
C TRP A 223 -4.04 -12.74 17.09
N ALA A 224 -4.86 -11.82 16.58
CA ALA A 224 -5.93 -11.16 17.34
C ALA A 224 -7.00 -12.17 17.81
N GLY A 225 -7.19 -13.26 17.06
CA GLY A 225 -8.04 -14.40 17.42
C GLY A 225 -7.36 -15.44 18.32
N HIS A 226 -6.11 -15.24 18.74
CA HIS A 226 -5.34 -16.23 19.50
C HIS A 226 -5.98 -16.51 20.89
N PRO A 227 -5.97 -17.77 21.40
CA PRO A 227 -6.60 -18.11 22.68
C PRO A 227 -5.96 -17.40 23.89
N ARG A 228 -4.63 -17.17 23.85
CA ARG A 228 -3.89 -16.51 24.94
C ARG A 228 -4.16 -15.00 24.97
N TYR A 229 -4.66 -14.50 26.11
CA TYR A 229 -4.94 -13.08 26.32
C TYR A 229 -3.73 -12.17 26.06
N GLY A 230 -2.53 -12.54 26.55
CA GLY A 230 -1.32 -11.74 26.38
C GLY A 230 -0.95 -11.49 24.92
N VAL A 231 -1.13 -12.49 24.04
CA VAL A 231 -0.90 -12.35 22.59
C VAL A 231 -1.89 -11.35 22.00
N ARG A 232 -3.19 -11.50 22.30
CA ARG A 232 -4.22 -10.57 21.82
C ARG A 232 -3.98 -9.13 22.29
N ALA A 233 -3.60 -8.96 23.56
CA ALA A 233 -3.28 -7.66 24.12
C ALA A 233 -2.07 -7.04 23.43
N ALA A 234 -0.99 -7.80 23.22
CA ALA A 234 0.21 -7.33 22.52
C ALA A 234 -0.11 -6.83 21.10
N ILE A 235 -0.96 -7.52 20.35
CA ILE A 235 -1.31 -7.12 18.98
C ILE A 235 -2.26 -5.93 18.93
N ARG A 236 -3.18 -5.84 19.89
CA ARG A 236 -4.03 -4.67 20.03
C ARG A 236 -3.21 -3.40 20.23
N TRP A 237 -2.06 -3.51 20.91
CA TRP A 237 -1.13 -2.41 21.17
C TRP A 237 0.12 -2.42 20.29
N ALA A 238 0.19 -3.30 19.27
CA ALA A 238 1.33 -3.37 18.36
C ALA A 238 1.72 -2.02 17.74
N PRO A 239 0.80 -1.10 17.38
CA PRO A 239 1.18 0.20 16.84
C PRO A 239 2.11 1.02 17.73
N VAL A 240 2.02 0.87 19.05
CA VAL A 240 2.89 1.57 20.01
C VAL A 240 4.36 1.17 19.84
N VAL A 241 4.61 -0.08 19.42
CA VAL A 241 5.96 -0.60 19.14
C VAL A 241 6.33 -0.42 17.67
N LEU A 242 5.37 -0.56 16.76
CA LEU A 242 5.60 -0.46 15.31
C LEU A 242 6.01 0.96 14.89
N VAL A 243 5.50 2.01 15.54
CA VAL A 243 5.90 3.40 15.22
C VAL A 243 7.37 3.67 15.54
N PRO A 244 7.88 3.43 16.77
CA PRO A 244 9.31 3.52 17.05
C PRO A 244 10.16 2.62 16.16
N ALA A 245 9.69 1.41 15.86
CA ALA A 245 10.40 0.50 14.97
C ALA A 245 10.48 1.05 13.53
N ALA A 246 9.41 1.67 13.02
CA ALA A 246 9.41 2.31 11.72
C ALA A 246 10.37 3.50 11.66
N ILE A 247 10.44 4.31 12.73
CA ILE A 247 11.40 5.41 12.86
C ILE A 247 12.84 4.86 12.89
N ALA A 248 13.10 3.79 13.64
CA ALA A 248 14.43 3.17 13.70
C ALA A 248 14.86 2.61 12.33
N VAL A 249 13.97 1.89 11.63
CA VAL A 249 14.23 1.39 10.27
C VAL A 249 14.48 2.56 9.31
N PHE A 250 13.65 3.60 9.39
CA PHE A 250 13.85 4.82 8.61
C PHE A 250 15.23 5.45 8.86
N ALA A 251 15.62 5.59 10.12
CA ALA A 251 16.91 6.15 10.52
C ALA A 251 18.06 5.34 9.91
N VAL A 252 18.01 4.01 9.97
CA VAL A 252 19.05 3.14 9.36
C VAL A 252 19.20 3.40 7.86
N PHE A 253 18.10 3.53 7.12
CA PHE A 253 18.16 3.86 5.69
C PHE A 253 18.68 5.28 5.43
N GLU A 254 18.31 6.24 6.27
CA GLU A 254 18.74 7.63 6.14
C GLU A 254 20.23 7.80 6.48
N TYR A 255 20.74 7.05 7.46
CA TYR A 255 22.16 6.99 7.80
C TYR A 255 23.02 6.65 6.59
N SER A 256 22.67 5.57 5.89
CA SER A 256 23.43 5.10 4.73
C SER A 256 23.33 6.01 3.50
N ARG A 257 22.42 6.98 3.47
CA ARG A 257 22.13 7.76 2.26
C ARG A 257 22.55 9.22 2.36
N SER A 258 22.21 9.86 3.47
CA SER A 258 22.29 11.32 3.59
C SER A 258 23.13 11.74 4.79
N TRP A 259 23.23 10.92 5.84
CA TRP A 259 24.00 11.29 7.03
C TRP A 259 25.47 11.55 6.73
N ASN A 260 26.15 10.69 5.95
CA ASN A 260 27.57 10.90 5.62
C ASN A 260 27.85 12.26 4.93
N PHE A 261 26.87 12.77 4.18
CA PHE A 261 26.97 14.07 3.51
C PHE A 261 26.59 15.23 4.44
N TYR A 262 25.54 15.06 5.23
CA TYR A 262 25.03 16.11 6.13
C TYR A 262 25.82 16.24 7.44
N GLN A 263 26.47 15.18 7.94
CA GLN A 263 27.31 15.24 9.13
C GLN A 263 28.42 16.30 8.99
N ALA A 264 29.00 16.44 7.80
CA ALA A 264 30.00 17.45 7.50
C ALA A 264 29.44 18.89 7.46
N LYS A 265 28.13 19.06 7.29
CA LYS A 265 27.47 20.37 7.12
C LYS A 265 26.71 20.84 8.36
N THR A 266 26.10 19.93 9.11
CA THR A 266 25.11 20.28 10.14
C THR A 266 25.63 20.17 11.56
N GLY A 267 26.78 19.51 11.81
CA GLY A 267 27.45 19.46 13.12
C GLY A 267 26.66 18.84 14.29
N GLY A 268 25.42 18.39 14.06
CA GLY A 268 24.49 17.90 15.09
C GLY A 268 24.58 16.39 15.35
N SER A 269 23.66 15.87 16.17
CA SER A 269 23.56 14.44 16.43
C SER A 269 22.79 13.72 15.30
N PHE A 270 23.14 12.45 15.04
CA PHE A 270 22.42 11.64 14.06
C PHE A 270 20.95 11.42 14.46
N VAL A 271 20.65 11.32 15.75
CA VAL A 271 19.29 11.10 16.24
C VAL A 271 18.41 12.31 15.93
N ASP A 272 18.91 13.52 16.20
CA ASP A 272 18.18 14.75 15.88
C ASP A 272 17.94 14.88 14.38
N PHE A 273 18.96 14.57 13.56
CA PHE A 273 18.84 14.53 12.11
C PHE A 273 17.78 13.53 11.64
N ALA A 274 17.78 12.30 12.18
CA ALA A 274 16.83 11.27 11.79
C ALA A 274 15.39 11.64 12.17
N ILE A 275 15.19 12.23 13.35
CA ILE A 275 13.86 12.70 13.79
C ILE A 275 13.39 13.88 12.94
N ASP A 276 14.25 14.88 12.71
CA ASP A 276 13.92 16.05 11.87
C ASP A 276 13.57 15.61 10.44
N ARG A 277 14.36 14.71 9.85
CA ARG A 277 14.09 14.11 8.54
C ARG A 277 12.78 13.35 8.50
N PHE A 278 12.51 12.52 9.51
CA PHE A 278 11.29 11.75 9.60
C PHE A 278 10.08 12.68 9.66
N ALA A 279 10.10 13.68 10.55
CA ALA A 279 9.07 14.71 10.63
C ALA A 279 8.92 15.47 9.31
N GLY A 280 10.03 15.82 8.67
CA GLY A 280 10.10 16.49 7.38
C GLY A 280 9.31 15.74 6.31
N TYR A 281 9.50 14.41 6.17
CA TYR A 281 8.77 13.62 5.16
C TYR A 281 7.24 13.65 5.29
N TYR A 282 6.69 13.92 6.47
CA TYR A 282 5.24 14.03 6.70
C TYR A 282 4.78 15.49 6.68
N ALA A 283 5.48 16.38 7.38
CA ALA A 283 5.09 17.79 7.48
C ALA A 283 5.22 18.53 6.13
N THR A 284 6.33 18.30 5.41
CA THR A 284 6.51 18.87 4.07
C THR A 284 5.55 18.28 3.05
N ALA A 285 5.07 17.04 3.23
CA ALA A 285 4.07 16.49 2.32
C ALA A 285 2.79 17.34 2.34
N TYR A 286 2.25 17.67 3.52
CA TYR A 286 1.09 18.55 3.63
C TYR A 286 1.38 19.98 3.12
N ASN A 287 2.61 20.46 3.31
CA ASN A 287 3.04 21.73 2.75
C ASN A 287 3.00 21.70 1.21
N ASN A 288 3.53 20.65 0.61
CA ASN A 288 3.54 20.46 -0.83
C ASN A 288 2.14 20.27 -1.41
N GLY A 289 1.26 19.58 -0.69
CA GLY A 289 -0.14 19.47 -1.08
C GLY A 289 -0.86 20.83 -1.05
N SER A 290 -0.49 21.72 -0.12
CA SER A 290 -0.98 23.11 -0.09
C SER A 290 -0.49 23.89 -1.31
N ILE A 291 0.81 23.77 -1.63
CA ILE A 291 1.40 24.37 -2.83
C ILE A 291 0.68 23.84 -4.09
N ALA A 292 0.42 22.54 -4.18
CA ALA A 292 -0.32 21.97 -5.31
C ALA A 292 -1.75 22.53 -5.41
N MET A 293 -2.42 22.76 -4.28
CA MET A 293 -3.76 23.33 -4.27
C MET A 293 -3.78 24.80 -4.74
N ASP A 294 -2.77 25.58 -4.37
CA ASP A 294 -2.66 27.00 -4.73
C ASP A 294 -2.17 27.22 -6.17
N TYR A 295 -1.26 26.36 -6.67
CA TYR A 295 -0.53 26.61 -7.92
C TYR A 295 -0.76 25.58 -9.03
N GLU A 296 -1.34 24.42 -8.73
CA GLU A 296 -1.58 23.34 -9.72
C GLU A 296 -3.07 23.17 -10.06
N ALA A 297 -3.98 23.75 -9.26
CA ALA A 297 -5.42 23.65 -9.48
C ALA A 297 -5.86 24.49 -10.70
N ILE A 298 -5.76 23.91 -11.90
CA ILE A 298 -6.18 24.55 -13.16
C ILE A 298 -7.68 24.28 -13.40
N PRO A 299 -8.53 25.32 -13.51
CA PRO A 299 -9.95 25.14 -13.80
C PRO A 299 -10.18 24.36 -15.11
N GLY A 300 -11.05 23.35 -15.05
CA GLY A 300 -11.44 22.57 -16.23
C GLY A 300 -10.47 21.45 -16.63
N ARG A 301 -9.36 21.26 -15.90
CA ARG A 301 -8.49 20.10 -16.12
C ARG A 301 -9.17 18.80 -15.73
N LEU A 302 -8.78 17.71 -16.38
CA LEU A 302 -9.18 16.38 -15.95
C LEU A 302 -8.46 15.99 -14.64
N PRO A 303 -9.08 15.18 -13.77
CA PRO A 303 -8.44 14.70 -12.55
C PRO A 303 -7.15 13.93 -12.88
N LEU A 304 -6.01 14.42 -12.41
CA LEU A 304 -4.71 13.82 -12.70
C LEU A 304 -4.30 12.85 -11.59
N ARG A 305 -4.33 13.34 -10.34
CA ARG A 305 -3.71 12.66 -9.18
C ARG A 305 -4.54 11.48 -8.70
N THR A 306 -5.86 11.63 -8.70
CA THR A 306 -6.81 10.59 -8.30
C THR A 306 -7.06 9.54 -9.38
N LEU A 307 -6.62 9.79 -10.61
CA LEU A 307 -6.69 8.88 -11.75
C LEU A 307 -5.30 8.51 -12.30
N GLU A 308 -4.24 8.71 -11.53
CA GLU A 308 -2.85 8.50 -11.96
C GLU A 308 -2.64 7.11 -12.59
N ALA A 309 -3.24 6.05 -12.03
CA ALA A 309 -3.13 4.68 -12.55
C ALA A 309 -3.75 4.49 -13.93
N PHE A 310 -4.75 5.29 -14.27
CA PHE A 310 -5.34 5.29 -15.61
C PHE A 310 -4.41 6.00 -16.59
N TRP A 311 -3.91 7.18 -16.22
CA TRP A 311 -3.02 7.96 -17.08
C TRP A 311 -1.66 7.30 -17.29
N SER A 312 -1.09 6.68 -16.26
CA SER A 312 0.17 5.94 -16.32
C SER A 312 0.04 4.52 -16.87
N ALA A 313 -1.16 4.10 -17.29
CA ALA A 313 -1.32 2.80 -17.93
C ALA A 313 -0.56 2.78 -19.27
N PRO A 314 0.19 1.70 -19.61
CA PRO A 314 1.13 1.71 -20.73
C PRO A 314 0.55 2.18 -22.07
N VAL A 315 -0.69 1.81 -22.39
CA VAL A 315 -1.35 2.21 -23.65
C VAL A 315 -1.83 3.66 -23.60
N ILE A 316 -2.30 4.12 -22.44
CA ILE A 316 -2.84 5.48 -22.26
C ILE A 316 -1.71 6.51 -22.30
N ASP A 317 -0.62 6.21 -21.58
CA ASP A 317 0.61 7.01 -21.53
C ASP A 317 1.28 7.12 -22.90
N GLN A 318 1.43 6.00 -23.63
CA GLN A 318 2.02 5.98 -24.97
C GLN A 318 1.22 6.81 -26.00
N LEU A 319 -0.10 6.88 -25.84
CA LEU A 319 -0.95 7.70 -26.69
C LEU A 319 -0.92 9.19 -26.31
N ASN A 320 -0.25 9.53 -25.22
CA ASN A 320 -0.24 10.84 -24.59
C ASN A 320 -1.67 11.39 -24.41
N LEU A 321 -2.58 10.56 -23.90
CA LEU A 321 -4.00 10.87 -23.89
C LEU A 321 -4.35 12.02 -22.92
N TYR A 322 -3.65 12.12 -21.79
CA TYR A 322 -3.93 13.16 -20.81
C TYR A 322 -3.63 14.56 -21.38
N ASP A 323 -2.43 14.80 -21.92
CA ASP A 323 -2.07 16.07 -22.57
C ASP A 323 -3.03 16.45 -23.70
N ARG A 324 -3.55 15.46 -24.45
CA ARG A 324 -4.50 15.72 -25.54
C ARG A 324 -5.88 16.14 -25.03
N LEU A 325 -6.32 15.57 -23.92
CA LEU A 325 -7.64 15.83 -23.34
C LEU A 325 -7.64 16.97 -22.32
N SER A 326 -6.49 17.28 -21.75
CA SER A 326 -6.28 18.33 -20.75
C SER A 326 -4.98 19.12 -21.04
N PRO A 327 -4.89 19.84 -22.18
CA PRO A 327 -3.67 20.54 -22.57
C PRO A 327 -3.19 21.54 -21.51
N GLY A 328 -1.90 21.49 -21.17
CA GLY A 328 -1.31 22.33 -20.12
C GLY A 328 -1.71 21.91 -18.70
N GLY A 329 -2.41 20.78 -18.54
CA GLY A 329 -2.81 20.23 -17.26
C GLY A 329 -1.76 19.35 -16.59
N ASP A 330 -0.68 18.98 -17.30
CA ASP A 330 0.45 18.24 -16.75
C ASP A 330 1.40 19.21 -16.02
N GLY A 331 1.09 19.46 -14.75
CA GLY A 331 1.98 20.19 -13.87
C GLY A 331 3.19 19.33 -13.51
N ASN A 332 4.39 19.74 -13.94
CA ASN A 332 5.61 19.09 -13.46
C ASN A 332 5.78 19.41 -11.97
N PHE A 333 5.34 18.49 -11.13
CA PHE A 333 5.38 18.66 -9.67
C PHE A 333 6.81 18.94 -9.15
N GLN A 334 7.85 18.45 -9.83
CA GLN A 334 9.23 18.78 -9.46
C GLN A 334 9.57 20.25 -9.71
N GLU A 335 9.12 20.84 -10.83
CA GLU A 335 9.32 22.26 -11.10
C GLU A 335 8.59 23.12 -10.09
N LEU A 336 7.39 22.71 -9.69
CA LEU A 336 6.63 23.39 -8.64
C LEU A 336 7.40 23.40 -7.30
N LEU A 337 8.02 22.28 -6.94
CA LEU A 337 8.84 22.19 -5.73
C LEU A 337 10.15 22.98 -5.82
N VAL A 338 10.75 23.10 -7.02
CA VAL A 338 11.92 23.97 -7.22
C VAL A 338 11.55 25.44 -7.03
N GLN A 339 10.35 25.85 -7.46
CA GLN A 339 9.90 27.23 -7.36
C GLN A 339 9.43 27.62 -5.95
N TYR A 340 8.64 26.75 -5.30
CA TYR A 340 7.93 27.11 -4.07
C TYR A 340 8.30 26.25 -2.86
N GLY A 341 8.81 25.03 -3.09
CA GLY A 341 8.97 24.00 -2.06
C GLY A 341 10.43 23.63 -1.80
N ASN A 342 10.65 22.33 -1.57
CA ASN A 342 11.98 21.73 -1.55
C ASN A 342 11.96 20.44 -2.38
N PRO A 343 12.71 20.34 -3.50
CA PRO A 343 12.72 19.16 -4.36
C PRO A 343 13.27 17.89 -3.69
N GLU A 344 14.02 18.01 -2.58
CA GLU A 344 14.45 16.86 -1.79
C GLU A 344 13.27 16.16 -1.09
N PHE A 345 12.29 16.93 -0.64
CA PHE A 345 11.09 16.42 0.03
C PHE A 345 9.91 16.44 -0.93
N ASN A 346 9.88 15.50 -1.87
CA ASN A 346 8.94 15.50 -2.99
C ASN A 346 7.67 14.66 -2.81
N ASN A 347 7.20 14.51 -1.58
CA ASN A 347 5.93 13.81 -1.33
C ASN A 347 4.75 14.75 -1.66
N PRO A 348 3.80 14.34 -2.51
CA PRO A 348 2.67 15.18 -2.94
C PRO A 348 1.55 15.36 -1.90
N SER A 349 1.48 14.48 -0.89
CA SER A 349 0.36 14.31 0.04
C SER A 349 -0.92 13.75 -0.57
N GLY A 350 -1.23 12.50 -0.21
CA GLY A 350 -2.48 11.86 -0.63
C GLY A 350 -3.73 12.52 -0.07
N MET A 351 -3.63 13.26 1.04
CA MET A 351 -4.79 13.95 1.59
C MET A 351 -5.26 15.13 0.73
N PHE A 352 -4.34 15.76 -0.02
CA PHE A 352 -4.65 16.89 -0.88
C PHE A 352 -5.12 16.49 -2.27
N ASP A 353 -4.67 15.35 -2.80
CA ASP A 353 -4.95 14.91 -4.18
C ASP A 353 -6.43 15.02 -4.59
N PRO A 354 -7.42 14.57 -3.79
CA PRO A 354 -8.84 14.73 -4.15
C PRO A 354 -9.32 16.19 -4.17
N PHE A 355 -8.79 17.04 -3.30
CA PHE A 355 -9.16 18.46 -3.28
C PHE A 355 -8.52 19.23 -4.44
N VAL A 356 -7.32 18.82 -4.84
CA VAL A 356 -6.57 19.37 -5.98
C VAL A 356 -7.24 19.02 -7.31
N ASP A 357 -7.86 17.84 -7.41
CA ASP A 357 -8.55 17.39 -8.63
C ASP A 357 -10.02 17.87 -8.70
N TYR A 358 -10.75 17.86 -7.57
CA TYR A 358 -12.20 18.06 -7.56
C TYR A 358 -12.68 19.29 -6.77
N GLY A 359 -11.75 20.10 -6.25
CA GLY A 359 -12.06 21.19 -5.34
C GLY A 359 -12.57 20.71 -3.98
N HIS A 360 -13.04 21.65 -3.14
CA HIS A 360 -13.45 21.35 -1.77
C HIS A 360 -14.59 20.33 -1.70
N LEU A 361 -15.74 20.61 -2.32
CA LEU A 361 -16.91 19.72 -2.25
C LEU A 361 -16.63 18.36 -2.90
N GLY A 362 -15.98 18.35 -4.07
CA GLY A 362 -15.66 17.12 -4.78
C GLY A 362 -14.67 16.24 -4.02
N GLY A 363 -13.67 16.84 -3.36
CA GLY A 363 -12.74 16.12 -2.50
C GLY A 363 -13.44 15.48 -1.29
N LEU A 364 -14.39 16.18 -0.67
CA LEU A 364 -15.20 15.61 0.43
C LEU A 364 -16.06 14.43 -0.06
N ILE A 365 -16.69 14.54 -1.23
CA ILE A 365 -17.44 13.43 -1.86
C ILE A 365 -16.52 12.25 -2.14
N TRP A 366 -15.32 12.51 -2.67
CA TRP A 366 -14.33 11.48 -2.94
C TRP A 366 -13.96 10.72 -1.67
N PHE A 367 -13.65 11.43 -0.57
CA PHE A 367 -13.35 10.79 0.72
C PHE A 367 -14.54 10.03 1.30
N ALA A 368 -15.77 10.54 1.11
CA ALA A 368 -16.99 9.84 1.50
C ALA A 368 -17.10 8.48 0.79
N VAL A 369 -16.93 8.48 -0.54
CA VAL A 369 -17.00 7.27 -1.38
C VAL A 369 -15.86 6.31 -1.04
N ALA A 370 -14.62 6.80 -0.96
CA ALA A 370 -13.46 5.99 -0.59
C ALA A 370 -13.64 5.34 0.78
N GLY A 371 -14.08 6.10 1.78
CA GLY A 371 -14.38 5.59 3.12
C GLY A 371 -15.44 4.49 3.08
N LEU A 372 -16.55 4.70 2.36
CA LEU A 372 -17.61 3.70 2.22
C LEU A 372 -17.10 2.40 1.58
N ILE A 373 -16.35 2.50 0.47
CA ILE A 373 -15.77 1.35 -0.24
C ILE A 373 -14.81 0.59 0.68
N LEU A 374 -13.86 1.28 1.32
CA LEU A 374 -12.90 0.67 2.23
C LEU A 374 -13.58 0.05 3.45
N GLY A 375 -14.63 0.67 3.99
CA GLY A 375 -15.46 0.10 5.06
C GLY A 375 -16.17 -1.18 4.63
N LEU A 376 -16.70 -1.24 3.41
CA LEU A 376 -17.33 -2.44 2.84
C LEU A 376 -16.31 -3.57 2.67
N ILE A 377 -15.16 -3.27 2.05
CA ILE A 377 -14.09 -4.26 1.84
C ILE A 377 -13.58 -4.75 3.20
N TYR A 378 -13.36 -3.85 4.17
CA TYR A 378 -12.94 -4.22 5.53
C TYR A 378 -13.95 -5.15 6.20
N ARG A 379 -15.25 -4.88 6.05
CA ARG A 379 -16.29 -5.79 6.56
C ARG A 379 -16.15 -7.19 5.97
N TYR A 380 -16.06 -7.32 4.66
CA TYR A 380 -15.87 -8.63 4.01
C TYR A 380 -14.55 -9.28 4.38
N PHE A 381 -13.49 -8.50 4.58
CA PHE A 381 -12.19 -8.97 5.06
C PHE A 381 -12.31 -9.57 6.46
N THR A 382 -12.96 -8.88 7.41
CA THR A 382 -13.19 -9.40 8.76
C THR A 382 -14.10 -10.63 8.77
N GLY A 383 -14.99 -10.76 7.77
CA GLY A 383 -15.81 -11.94 7.54
C GLY A 383 -15.14 -13.04 6.71
N GLY A 384 -13.83 -12.96 6.44
CA GLY A 384 -13.09 -14.04 5.78
C GLY A 384 -13.35 -14.21 4.28
N ALA A 385 -14.10 -13.32 3.63
CA ALA A 385 -14.39 -13.44 2.20
C ALA A 385 -13.08 -13.44 1.38
N THR A 386 -12.87 -14.48 0.57
CA THR A 386 -11.59 -14.74 -0.13
C THR A 386 -11.06 -13.51 -0.86
N TRP A 387 -11.88 -12.83 -1.66
CA TRP A 387 -11.46 -11.65 -2.42
C TRP A 387 -11.02 -10.49 -1.52
N ALA A 388 -11.70 -10.29 -0.39
CA ALA A 388 -11.40 -9.20 0.55
C ALA A 388 -10.15 -9.52 1.38
N VAL A 389 -9.97 -10.78 1.79
CA VAL A 389 -8.74 -11.31 2.43
C VAL A 389 -7.51 -11.07 1.57
N LEU A 390 -7.67 -11.16 0.24
CA LEU A 390 -6.59 -10.95 -0.71
C LEU A 390 -6.30 -9.46 -0.96
N ILE A 391 -7.31 -8.60 -1.04
CA ILE A 391 -7.10 -7.20 -1.50
C ILE A 391 -6.90 -6.24 -0.33
N TYR A 392 -7.66 -6.39 0.75
CA TYR A 392 -7.65 -5.45 1.86
C TYR A 392 -6.26 -5.21 2.47
N PRO A 393 -5.39 -6.22 2.65
CA PRO A 393 -4.05 -6.00 3.19
C PRO A 393 -3.20 -5.00 2.38
N ILE A 394 -3.37 -4.95 1.05
CA ILE A 394 -2.70 -3.95 0.19
C ILE A 394 -3.32 -2.57 0.38
N LEU A 395 -4.65 -2.50 0.51
CA LEU A 395 -5.33 -1.22 0.71
C LEU A 395 -4.95 -0.56 2.03
N VAL A 396 -4.59 -1.34 3.06
CA VAL A 396 -4.08 -0.81 4.33
C VAL A 396 -2.76 -0.07 4.17
N THR A 397 -1.89 -0.48 3.24
CA THR A 397 -0.69 0.29 2.89
C THR A 397 -1.06 1.73 2.52
N GLY A 398 -2.12 1.92 1.73
CA GLY A 398 -2.57 3.25 1.38
C GLY A 398 -3.17 4.05 2.53
N LEU A 399 -3.77 3.40 3.54
CA LEU A 399 -4.22 4.10 4.75
C LEU A 399 -3.04 4.68 5.55
N PHE A 400 -1.93 3.93 5.65
CA PHE A 400 -0.74 4.39 6.37
C PHE A 400 0.11 5.37 5.57
N GLU A 401 0.07 5.28 4.23
CA GLU A 401 0.80 6.18 3.35
C GLU A 401 0.00 7.42 2.94
N LEU A 402 -1.29 7.50 3.28
CA LEU A 402 -2.18 8.60 2.90
C LEU A 402 -1.63 10.01 3.21
N PRO A 403 -0.90 10.26 4.32
CA PRO A 403 -0.26 11.56 4.56
C PRO A 403 0.71 11.98 3.45
N ARG A 404 1.38 11.01 2.81
CA ARG A 404 2.47 11.22 1.85
C ARG A 404 2.04 11.01 0.40
N TYR A 405 1.19 10.01 0.15
CA TYR A 405 0.81 9.56 -1.20
C TYR A 405 -0.62 9.06 -1.25
N MET A 406 -1.35 9.36 -2.33
CA MET A 406 -2.58 8.66 -2.66
C MET A 406 -2.27 7.29 -3.27
N TYR A 407 -1.81 6.36 -2.43
CA TYR A 407 -1.31 5.05 -2.86
C TYR A 407 -2.30 4.28 -3.76
N TRP A 408 -3.60 4.33 -3.46
CA TRP A 408 -4.61 3.54 -4.18
C TRP A 408 -4.78 3.94 -5.65
N THR A 409 -4.40 5.16 -6.01
CA THR A 409 -4.55 5.69 -7.36
C THR A 409 -3.26 5.61 -8.16
N GLN A 410 -2.15 5.17 -7.57
CA GLN A 410 -0.87 5.08 -8.27
C GLN A 410 -0.83 3.89 -9.24
N GLY A 411 -0.23 4.11 -10.42
CA GLY A 411 -0.08 3.07 -11.45
C GLY A 411 0.68 1.83 -11.00
N ARG A 412 1.49 1.95 -9.95
CA ARG A 412 2.24 0.81 -9.39
C ARG A 412 1.39 -0.20 -8.63
N VAL A 413 0.26 0.19 -8.06
CA VAL A 413 -0.56 -0.68 -7.20
C VAL A 413 -1.60 -1.47 -8.00
N LEU A 414 -2.10 -0.86 -9.08
CA LEU A 414 -3.14 -1.42 -9.92
C LEU A 414 -2.84 -2.86 -10.41
N PRO A 415 -1.63 -3.21 -10.87
CA PRO A 415 -1.33 -4.58 -11.32
C PRO A 415 -1.49 -5.62 -10.21
N ALA A 416 -1.12 -5.29 -8.97
CA ALA A 416 -1.28 -6.18 -7.82
C ALA A 416 -2.75 -6.39 -7.48
N ILE A 417 -3.56 -5.33 -7.49
CA ILE A 417 -5.01 -5.40 -7.24
C ILE A 417 -5.70 -6.25 -8.31
N VAL A 418 -5.42 -6.00 -9.58
CA VAL A 418 -5.99 -6.76 -10.71
C VAL A 418 -5.60 -8.24 -10.63
N ALA A 419 -4.33 -8.54 -10.34
CA ALA A 419 -3.87 -9.92 -10.17
C ALA A 419 -4.64 -10.62 -9.03
N LEU A 420 -4.81 -9.97 -7.88
CA LEU A 420 -5.53 -10.56 -6.74
C LEU A 420 -7.03 -10.75 -7.01
N LEU A 421 -7.67 -9.81 -7.70
CA LEU A 421 -9.07 -9.97 -8.14
C LEU A 421 -9.21 -11.16 -9.10
N ALA A 422 -8.32 -11.28 -10.07
CA ALA A 422 -8.31 -12.40 -11.01
C ALA A 422 -8.09 -13.74 -10.29
N VAL A 423 -7.16 -13.79 -9.33
CA VAL A 423 -6.95 -14.99 -8.50
C VAL A 423 -8.14 -15.29 -7.61
N ALA A 424 -8.78 -14.28 -7.00
CA ALA A 424 -9.97 -14.47 -6.18
C ALA A 424 -11.13 -15.06 -7.00
N TRP A 425 -11.34 -14.54 -8.20
CA TRP A 425 -12.34 -15.03 -9.14
C TRP A 425 -12.03 -16.46 -9.61
N TYR A 426 -10.78 -16.75 -9.96
CA TYR A 426 -10.33 -18.11 -10.31
C TYR A 426 -10.54 -19.09 -9.15
N ALA A 427 -10.22 -18.67 -7.93
CA ALA A 427 -10.36 -19.49 -6.74
C ALA A 427 -11.83 -19.79 -6.40
N ALA A 428 -12.76 -18.88 -6.72
CA ALA A 428 -14.19 -19.01 -6.46
C ALA A 428 -14.95 -19.97 -7.39
N ARG A 429 -14.44 -20.27 -8.59
CA ARG A 429 -15.14 -21.12 -9.58
C ARG A 429 -15.10 -22.62 -9.22
N SER A 430 -15.90 -23.14 -8.30
CA SER A 430 -15.91 -24.59 -8.05
C SER A 430 -16.31 -25.40 -9.29
N PRO A 431 -15.67 -26.56 -9.60
CA PRO A 431 -16.11 -27.44 -10.68
C PRO A 431 -17.49 -28.06 -10.40
N ASP A 432 -17.90 -28.10 -9.13
CA ASP A 432 -19.21 -28.63 -8.73
C ASP A 432 -20.36 -27.66 -9.04
N HIS A 433 -20.11 -26.36 -9.23
CA HIS A 433 -21.18 -25.44 -9.61
C HIS A 433 -21.68 -25.70 -11.03
N ASP A 434 -20.78 -26.09 -11.95
CA ASP A 434 -21.15 -26.52 -13.30
C ASP A 434 -21.80 -27.91 -13.31
N LYS A 435 -21.39 -28.82 -12.41
CA LYS A 435 -22.05 -30.13 -12.29
C LYS A 435 -23.45 -30.04 -11.70
N ASP A 436 -23.67 -29.20 -10.69
CA ASP A 436 -24.99 -28.96 -10.09
C ASP A 436 -25.95 -28.27 -11.06
N LEU A 437 -25.44 -27.43 -11.96
CA LEU A 437 -26.22 -26.83 -13.04
C LEU A 437 -26.57 -27.84 -14.14
N VAL A 438 -25.62 -28.70 -14.53
CA VAL A 438 -25.83 -29.77 -15.50
C VAL A 438 -26.75 -30.88 -14.96
N GLU A 439 -26.63 -31.27 -13.69
CA GLU A 439 -27.55 -32.23 -13.04
C GLU A 439 -28.96 -31.65 -12.84
N LYS A 440 -29.09 -30.34 -12.62
CA LYS A 440 -30.40 -29.67 -12.63
C LYS A 440 -31.04 -29.63 -14.01
N GLU A 441 -30.26 -29.40 -15.08
CA GLU A 441 -30.77 -29.51 -16.46
C GLU A 441 -31.17 -30.94 -16.83
N HIS A 442 -30.39 -31.95 -16.41
CA HIS A 442 -30.70 -33.36 -16.64
C HIS A 442 -31.89 -33.88 -15.82
N SER A 443 -32.11 -33.39 -14.60
CA SER A 443 -33.28 -33.76 -13.80
C SER A 443 -34.58 -33.09 -14.26
N LEU A 444 -34.51 -31.93 -14.91
CA LEU A 444 -35.67 -31.26 -15.52
C LEU A 444 -36.10 -31.87 -16.87
N THR A 445 -35.26 -32.71 -17.49
CA THR A 445 -35.50 -33.33 -18.80
C THR A 445 -35.82 -34.83 -18.71
N ALA A 446 -35.79 -35.43 -17.53
CA ALA A 446 -36.14 -36.83 -17.34
C ALA A 446 -37.68 -37.03 -17.49
N PRO A 447 -38.15 -37.87 -18.44
CA PRO A 447 -39.57 -38.13 -18.61
C PRO A 447 -40.09 -38.90 -17.40
N VAL A 448 -41.15 -38.36 -16.78
CA VAL A 448 -41.89 -39.04 -15.70
C VAL A 448 -42.46 -40.34 -16.27
N ARG A 449 -41.82 -41.47 -15.95
CA ARG A 449 -42.42 -42.79 -16.15
C ARG A 449 -43.58 -42.90 -15.18
N GLY A 450 -44.79 -42.69 -15.68
CA GLY A 450 -46.01 -43.16 -15.04
C GLY A 450 -46.02 -44.68 -15.12
N ASP A 451 -45.99 -45.32 -13.96
CA ASP A 451 -46.31 -46.73 -13.81
C ASP A 451 -47.76 -46.86 -13.27
N PRO A 452 -48.44 -47.97 -13.58
CA PRO A 452 -49.86 -48.02 -13.97
C PRO A 452 -50.90 -47.95 -12.85
#